data_AF-A8Y1T9-F1
#
_entry.id   AF-A8Y1T9-F1
#
_cell.length_a   1.000
_cell.length_b   1.000
_cell.length_c   1.000
_cell.angle_alpha   90.00
_cell.angle_beta   90.00
_cell.angle_gamma   90.00
#
_symmetry.space_group_name_H-M   'P 1'
#
loop_
_entity.id
_entity.type
_entity.pdbx_description
1 polymer ?
#
loop_
_entity_poly.entity_id
_entity_poly.type
_entity_poly.pdbx_seq_one_letter_code
_entity_poly.pdbx_strand_id
1 'polypeptide(L)'
;MIYPKIANFKHESRHERKTAGLCSELHLSASTVPMGENSLSATMAPEDYATIVSNLQSAVCLNVARRVACPAHDSKLWSDVASRNYSIWRILWKILIVIVSIFYVLLPPYPPKLFRKLVFCCPQKGRYYYLIAVKGTTRRACFKASEADGHDHLSICLPQMIRPKIRAVDVFYHLLRCKVFTLPYDEKHKICAMELYCEQSIRWLHRDKNRKRLRSPNLIIFSQPNSSDLGCCLMMDPNFADIADFLQCDLLIFDYPGYGVSEGTTNEKNVYAAIEAVVKYAMEQLGYPQEKIILIGFSLGTAAMVHVAEIYKVAALVLIAPFTSFFRIACRRPSVVRPWFDMFPSLEKSKKIVSPTLICHGEKDYIVGHEHGVQLKDTIPDCELHLLKHASHQVKILCNRILEKYRSPVSFGIFCEREMWDRVEQFLGSRVGITRAWIEHLQSESEILDNPVSASEVRMSRERSAVIKMEQGSN
;
A
#
# COMPACT_ATOMS: atom_id res chain seq x y z
N MET A 1 14.86 0.68 26.86
CA MET A 1 14.64 -0.62 27.53
C MET A 1 15.65 -1.61 26.99
N ILE A 2 16.39 -2.22 27.92
CA ILE A 2 17.54 -3.13 27.72
C ILE A 2 17.00 -4.56 27.50
N TYR A 3 17.45 -5.30 26.48
CA TYR A 3 16.93 -6.63 26.10
C TYR A 3 17.92 -7.77 26.40
N PRO A 4 17.48 -8.90 27.00
CA PRO A 4 18.29 -10.09 27.17
C PRO A 4 18.36 -10.97 25.90
N LYS A 5 19.40 -11.81 25.83
CA LYS A 5 19.82 -12.64 24.69
C LYS A 5 18.72 -13.56 24.13
N ILE A 6 18.65 -13.62 22.80
CA ILE A 6 17.77 -14.52 22.02
C ILE A 6 18.43 -15.90 21.92
N ALA A 7 17.73 -16.96 22.36
CA ALA A 7 18.19 -18.34 22.20
C ALA A 7 17.27 -19.15 21.28
N ASN A 8 17.91 -19.82 20.31
CA ASN A 8 17.47 -21.00 19.54
C ASN A 8 16.44 -20.82 18.40
N PHE A 9 16.97 -20.71 17.18
CA PHE A 9 16.29 -21.06 15.93
C PHE A 9 16.29 -22.59 15.75
N LYS A 10 15.12 -23.24 15.81
CA LYS A 10 14.93 -24.61 15.32
C LYS A 10 13.86 -24.61 14.23
N HIS A 11 14.25 -25.14 13.07
CA HIS A 11 13.51 -25.26 11.80
C HIS A 11 13.37 -23.97 10.98
N GLU A 12 14.31 -23.78 10.03
CA GLU A 12 14.11 -23.29 8.65
C GLU A 12 15.47 -22.92 8.00
N SER A 13 15.46 -22.51 6.73
CA SER A 13 16.54 -22.67 5.76
C SER A 13 17.85 -21.93 6.12
N ARG A 14 18.98 -22.39 5.58
CA ARG A 14 20.33 -21.86 5.87
C ARG A 14 20.49 -20.35 5.57
N HIS A 15 19.64 -19.78 4.72
CA HIS A 15 19.66 -18.35 4.37
C HIS A 15 18.88 -17.48 5.37
N GLU A 16 17.74 -17.97 5.87
CA GLU A 16 16.91 -17.29 6.88
C GLU A 16 17.64 -17.20 8.24
N ARG A 17 18.43 -18.22 8.61
CA ARG A 17 19.26 -18.18 9.83
C ARG A 17 20.35 -17.11 9.78
N LYS A 18 20.92 -16.82 8.61
CA LYS A 18 21.99 -15.81 8.48
C LYS A 18 21.44 -14.38 8.65
N THR A 19 20.28 -14.08 8.07
CA THR A 19 19.64 -12.75 8.19
C THR A 19 19.11 -12.53 9.59
N ALA A 20 18.46 -13.53 10.19
CA ALA A 20 17.91 -13.43 11.54
C ALA A 20 19.00 -13.41 12.63
N GLY A 21 20.09 -14.16 12.44
CA GLY A 21 21.28 -14.12 13.30
C GLY A 21 21.97 -12.75 13.29
N LEU A 22 22.16 -12.15 12.11
CA LEU A 22 22.72 -10.80 11.98
C LEU A 22 21.88 -9.72 12.68
N CYS A 23 20.54 -9.85 12.67
CA CYS A 23 19.66 -8.93 13.39
C CYS A 23 19.84 -9.03 14.92
N SER A 24 20.05 -10.25 15.44
CA SER A 24 20.30 -10.44 16.87
C SER A 24 21.67 -9.89 17.31
N GLU A 25 22.69 -9.96 16.45
CA GLU A 25 24.03 -9.44 16.73
C GLU A 25 24.14 -7.92 16.53
N LEU A 26 23.48 -7.34 15.52
CA LEU A 26 23.45 -5.88 15.29
C LEU A 26 22.64 -5.13 16.36
N HIS A 27 21.65 -5.76 16.99
CA HIS A 27 20.98 -5.20 18.15
C HIS A 27 21.81 -5.28 19.44
N LEU A 28 22.82 -6.15 19.51
CA LEU A 28 23.75 -6.27 20.64
C LEU A 28 24.93 -5.27 20.54
N SER A 29 25.28 -4.77 19.36
CA SER A 29 26.41 -3.85 19.19
C SER A 29 26.08 -2.37 19.36
N ALA A 30 24.80 -2.00 19.53
CA ALA A 30 24.37 -0.61 19.69
C ALA A 30 24.57 -0.03 21.11
N SER A 31 25.29 -0.71 22.00
CA SER A 31 25.60 -0.18 23.33
C SER A 31 26.83 -0.81 23.96
N THR A 32 27.99 -0.17 23.76
CA THR A 32 29.07 -0.12 24.75
C THR A 32 29.78 1.23 24.66
N VAL A 33 29.23 2.24 25.32
CA VAL A 33 30.01 3.35 25.88
C VAL A 33 29.97 3.15 27.40
N PRO A 34 31.10 3.00 28.10
CA PRO A 34 31.08 2.77 29.53
C PRO A 34 30.82 4.11 30.22
N MET A 35 29.70 4.23 30.93
CA MET A 35 29.48 5.33 31.88
C MET A 35 28.90 4.75 33.16
N GLY A 36 29.57 5.10 34.25
CA GLY A 36 29.30 4.63 35.59
C GLY A 36 27.95 5.08 36.13
N GLU A 37 27.62 4.46 37.25
CA GLU A 37 26.43 4.69 38.06
C GLU A 37 26.18 6.17 38.30
N ASN A 38 25.06 6.67 37.79
CA ASN A 38 24.10 7.46 38.57
C ASN A 38 22.82 7.67 37.76
N SER A 39 21.70 7.48 38.46
CA SER A 39 20.31 7.66 38.02
C SER A 39 20.08 8.92 37.18
N LEU A 40 19.37 8.84 36.05
CA LEU A 40 18.65 9.97 35.46
C LEU A 40 17.56 9.50 34.47
N SER A 41 16.35 10.02 34.69
CA SER A 41 15.18 9.88 33.81
C SER A 41 15.41 10.60 32.48
N ALA A 42 15.33 9.89 31.35
CA ALA A 42 15.40 10.51 30.03
C ALA A 42 14.02 11.06 29.62
N THR A 43 13.81 12.35 29.84
CA THR A 43 12.79 13.15 29.14
C THR A 43 13.53 14.02 28.12
N MET A 44 13.23 13.88 26.83
CA MET A 44 13.72 14.82 25.80
C MET A 44 12.84 16.07 25.84
N ALA A 45 13.46 17.25 25.83
CA ALA A 45 12.76 18.52 25.84
C ALA A 45 12.03 18.75 24.49
N PRO A 46 10.79 19.27 24.49
CA PRO A 46 9.98 19.49 23.28
C PRO A 46 10.62 20.41 22.22
N GLU A 47 11.56 21.25 22.63
CA GLU A 47 12.13 22.34 21.83
C GLU A 47 13.19 21.83 20.83
N ASP A 48 13.89 20.75 21.19
CA ASP A 48 14.83 20.06 20.31
C ASP A 48 14.10 19.30 19.20
N TYR A 49 12.89 18.80 19.47
CA TYR A 49 12.06 18.08 18.49
C TYR A 49 11.56 19.01 17.38
N ALA A 50 11.06 20.19 17.72
CA ALA A 50 10.56 21.17 16.75
C ALA A 50 11.66 21.66 15.78
N THR A 51 12.87 21.84 16.30
CA THR A 51 14.04 22.29 15.52
C THR A 51 14.52 21.20 14.54
N ILE A 52 14.51 19.93 14.96
CA ILE A 52 14.84 18.79 14.09
C ILE A 52 13.79 18.60 12.98
N VAL A 53 12.50 18.74 13.30
CA VAL A 53 11.38 18.62 12.34
C VAL A 53 11.42 19.75 11.28
N SER A 54 11.71 20.98 11.68
CA SER A 54 11.90 22.13 10.76
C SER A 54 13.04 21.88 9.75
N ASN A 55 14.16 21.33 10.23
CA ASN A 55 15.32 21.01 9.39
C ASN A 55 15.05 19.83 8.44
N LEU A 56 14.18 18.88 8.83
CA LEU A 56 13.77 17.75 8.00
C LEU A 56 12.76 18.13 6.91
N GLN A 57 11.81 19.03 7.19
CA GLN A 57 10.88 19.57 6.17
C GLN A 57 11.62 20.22 5.00
N SER A 58 12.73 20.91 5.30
CA SER A 58 13.63 21.50 4.31
C SER A 58 14.35 20.44 3.48
N ALA A 59 14.75 19.31 4.08
CA ALA A 59 15.44 18.21 3.42
C ALA A 59 14.51 17.35 2.53
N VAL A 60 13.26 17.14 2.94
CA VAL A 60 12.23 16.42 2.15
C VAL A 60 11.88 17.22 0.88
N CYS A 61 11.69 18.54 1.00
CA CYS A 61 11.52 19.42 -0.16
C CYS A 61 12.73 19.39 -1.11
N LEU A 62 13.95 19.27 -0.57
CA LEU A 62 15.19 19.19 -1.35
C LEU A 62 15.38 17.85 -2.07
N ASN A 63 14.93 16.72 -1.51
CA ASN A 63 15.06 15.41 -2.16
C ASN A 63 14.02 15.20 -3.27
N VAL A 64 12.78 15.67 -3.09
CA VAL A 64 11.77 15.75 -4.16
C VAL A 64 12.28 16.64 -5.30
N ALA A 65 13.00 17.73 -4.99
CA ALA A 65 13.62 18.60 -6.00
C ALA A 65 14.84 17.96 -6.71
N ARG A 66 15.50 16.95 -6.11
CA ARG A 66 16.77 16.39 -6.62
C ARG A 66 16.62 15.18 -7.54
N ARG A 67 15.42 14.66 -7.80
CA ARG A 67 15.16 13.57 -8.77
C ARG A 67 16.09 12.34 -8.59
N VAL A 68 16.43 11.99 -7.35
CA VAL A 68 17.29 10.83 -7.07
C VAL A 68 16.40 9.64 -6.73
N ALA A 69 16.37 8.64 -7.60
CA ALA A 69 15.55 7.45 -7.41
C ALA A 69 15.96 6.66 -6.14
N CYS A 70 14.98 6.27 -5.32
CA CYS A 70 15.13 5.35 -4.19
C CYS A 70 15.84 4.03 -4.60
N PRO A 71 16.61 3.35 -3.72
CA PRO A 71 17.20 2.03 -4.00
C PRO A 71 16.21 0.94 -4.45
N ALA A 72 14.90 1.08 -4.18
CA ALA A 72 13.86 0.21 -4.75
C ALA A 72 13.76 0.33 -6.29
N HIS A 73 14.22 1.46 -6.83
CA HIS A 73 14.39 1.77 -8.24
C HIS A 73 15.84 1.58 -8.72
N ASP A 74 16.77 1.08 -7.90
CA ASP A 74 18.12 0.75 -8.38
C ASP A 74 17.99 -0.39 -9.41
N SER A 75 18.22 -0.05 -10.67
CA SER A 75 18.19 -0.97 -11.79
C SER A 75 19.16 -2.14 -11.59
N LYS A 76 20.18 -2.03 -10.72
CA LYS A 76 21.02 -3.18 -10.34
C LYS A 76 20.27 -4.31 -9.65
N LEU A 77 19.18 -4.03 -8.95
CA LEU A 77 18.34 -5.08 -8.34
C LEU A 77 17.48 -5.82 -9.38
N TRP A 78 17.36 -5.26 -10.60
CA TRP A 78 16.55 -5.73 -11.72
C TRP A 78 17.39 -6.09 -12.97
N SER A 79 18.70 -5.83 -12.98
CA SER A 79 19.54 -5.88 -14.18
C SER A 79 20.12 -7.24 -14.54
N ASP A 80 19.85 -8.31 -13.78
CA ASP A 80 20.38 -9.64 -14.10
C ASP A 80 19.72 -10.30 -15.35
N VAL A 81 18.86 -9.58 -16.07
CA VAL A 81 18.21 -10.08 -17.29
C VAL A 81 18.70 -9.38 -18.57
N ALA A 82 19.53 -8.34 -18.48
CA ALA A 82 19.84 -7.48 -19.63
C ALA A 82 21.31 -7.54 -20.10
N SER A 83 21.85 -8.74 -20.31
CA SER A 83 23.00 -8.92 -21.19
C SER A 83 22.99 -10.30 -21.84
N ARG A 84 22.07 -10.54 -22.78
CA ARG A 84 22.18 -11.71 -23.67
C ARG A 84 21.97 -11.30 -25.12
N ASN A 85 22.97 -11.65 -25.91
CA ASN A 85 23.11 -11.39 -27.34
C ASN A 85 21.82 -11.66 -28.11
N TYR A 86 21.53 -10.77 -29.06
CA TYR A 86 20.45 -10.88 -30.01
C TYR A 86 20.62 -12.16 -30.84
N SER A 87 19.74 -13.12 -30.61
CA SER A 87 19.84 -14.47 -31.20
C SER A 87 18.51 -14.89 -31.82
N ILE A 88 18.60 -15.77 -32.82
CA ILE A 88 17.53 -16.57 -33.46
C ILE A 88 16.47 -17.06 -32.46
N TRP A 89 16.86 -17.28 -31.20
CA TRP A 89 15.98 -17.55 -30.07
C TRP A 89 14.81 -16.58 -29.90
N ARG A 90 14.93 -15.29 -30.28
CA ARG A 90 13.83 -14.31 -30.14
C ARG A 90 12.77 -14.45 -31.24
N ILE A 91 13.17 -14.90 -32.43
CA ILE A 91 12.25 -15.24 -33.54
C ILE A 91 11.55 -16.55 -33.19
N LEU A 92 12.29 -17.55 -32.73
CA LEU A 92 11.72 -18.79 -32.19
C LEU A 92 10.81 -18.54 -31.00
N TRP A 93 11.14 -17.59 -30.11
CA TRP A 93 10.29 -17.20 -28.99
C TRP A 93 9.03 -16.46 -29.44
N LYS A 94 9.09 -15.63 -30.48
CA LYS A 94 7.90 -15.01 -31.09
C LYS A 94 7.00 -16.04 -31.77
N ILE A 95 7.59 -16.99 -32.50
CA ILE A 95 6.86 -18.12 -33.11
C ILE A 95 6.24 -18.98 -32.00
N LEU A 96 6.99 -19.27 -30.93
CA LEU A 96 6.48 -19.96 -29.76
C LEU A 96 5.36 -19.18 -29.07
N ILE A 97 5.46 -17.86 -28.93
CA ILE A 97 4.38 -17.02 -28.39
C ILE A 97 3.14 -17.10 -29.27
N VAL A 98 3.30 -17.06 -30.61
CA VAL A 98 2.16 -17.19 -31.55
C VAL A 98 1.55 -18.58 -31.47
N ILE A 99 2.37 -19.63 -31.44
CA ILE A 99 1.92 -21.02 -31.25
C ILE A 99 1.23 -21.19 -29.90
N VAL A 100 1.81 -20.68 -28.81
CA VAL A 100 1.22 -20.70 -27.47
C VAL A 100 -0.06 -19.87 -27.44
N SER A 101 -0.15 -18.76 -28.16
CA SER A 101 -1.37 -17.94 -28.27
C SER A 101 -2.46 -18.67 -29.07
N ILE A 102 -2.08 -19.43 -30.10
CA ILE A 102 -2.98 -20.29 -30.89
C ILE A 102 -3.44 -21.48 -30.04
N PHE A 103 -2.54 -22.15 -29.32
CA PHE A 103 -2.85 -23.22 -28.37
C PHE A 103 -3.65 -22.72 -27.16
N TYR A 104 -3.43 -21.48 -26.73
CA TYR A 104 -4.20 -20.79 -25.69
C TYR A 104 -5.65 -20.55 -26.10
N VAL A 105 -5.91 -20.32 -27.40
CA VAL A 105 -7.25 -20.18 -27.97
C VAL A 105 -7.89 -21.54 -28.29
N LEU A 106 -7.10 -22.53 -28.73
CA LEU A 106 -7.60 -23.82 -29.20
C LEU A 106 -7.72 -24.91 -28.12
N LEU A 107 -7.04 -24.79 -26.98
CA LEU A 107 -7.01 -25.80 -25.91
C LEU A 107 -7.23 -25.20 -24.52
N PRO A 108 -8.49 -25.02 -24.05
CA PRO A 108 -8.76 -24.79 -22.64
C PRO A 108 -8.88 -26.15 -21.89
N PRO A 109 -8.38 -26.31 -20.64
CA PRO A 109 -7.65 -25.36 -19.81
C PRO A 109 -6.20 -25.81 -19.52
N TYR A 110 -5.27 -24.86 -19.47
CA TYR A 110 -4.04 -25.08 -18.69
C TYR A 110 -4.40 -25.39 -17.24
N PRO A 111 -3.61 -26.20 -16.51
CA PRO A 111 -3.82 -26.40 -15.09
C PRO A 111 -3.91 -25.04 -14.41
N PRO A 112 -4.97 -24.74 -13.62
CA PRO A 112 -5.17 -23.44 -12.99
C PRO A 112 -3.94 -22.93 -12.22
N LYS A 113 -3.09 -23.85 -11.74
CA LYS A 113 -1.82 -23.57 -11.07
C LYS A 113 -0.79 -22.85 -11.96
N LEU A 114 -0.73 -23.14 -13.25
CA LEU A 114 0.23 -22.53 -14.18
C LEU A 114 -0.21 -21.11 -14.56
N PHE A 115 -1.50 -20.94 -14.83
CA PHE A 115 -2.11 -19.65 -15.15
C PHE A 115 -2.00 -18.66 -13.98
N ARG A 116 -2.21 -19.12 -12.74
CA ARG A 116 -2.04 -18.31 -11.51
C ARG A 116 -0.64 -17.73 -11.36
N LYS A 117 0.42 -18.49 -11.68
CA LYS A 117 1.81 -18.01 -11.58
C LYS A 117 2.16 -16.93 -12.61
N LEU A 118 1.41 -16.86 -13.72
CA LEU A 118 1.58 -15.85 -14.75
C LEU A 118 0.79 -14.57 -14.44
N VAL A 119 -0.40 -14.72 -13.83
CA VAL A 119 -1.28 -13.59 -13.47
C VAL A 119 -0.77 -12.87 -12.22
N PHE A 120 -0.38 -13.62 -11.18
CA PHE A 120 0.04 -13.07 -9.90
C PHE A 120 1.55 -13.13 -9.75
N CYS A 121 2.18 -11.96 -9.64
CA CYS A 121 3.64 -11.82 -9.55
C CYS A 121 4.08 -11.45 -8.13
N CYS A 122 3.62 -12.23 -7.15
CA CYS A 122 3.95 -12.05 -5.74
C CYS A 122 5.48 -12.04 -5.51
N PRO A 123 6.02 -11.06 -4.75
CA PRO A 123 7.39 -11.11 -4.24
C PRO A 123 7.72 -12.39 -3.47
N GLN A 124 9.01 -12.73 -3.38
CA GLN A 124 9.44 -13.85 -2.53
C GLN A 124 9.15 -13.52 -1.06
N LYS A 125 8.54 -14.46 -0.33
CA LYS A 125 8.22 -14.30 1.10
C LYS A 125 9.46 -13.94 1.91
N GLY A 126 9.33 -12.98 2.83
CA GLY A 126 10.45 -12.49 3.65
C GLY A 126 11.45 -11.59 2.92
N ARG A 127 11.29 -11.35 1.61
CA ARG A 127 12.23 -10.52 0.83
C ARG A 127 12.18 -9.06 1.24
N TYR A 128 10.99 -8.48 1.29
CA TYR A 128 10.80 -7.04 1.56
C TYR A 128 10.37 -6.76 2.99
N TYR A 129 9.64 -7.69 3.62
CA TYR A 129 9.36 -7.60 5.04
C TYR A 129 9.03 -8.97 5.66
N TYR A 130 9.09 -9.01 6.98
CA TYR A 130 8.48 -10.04 7.83
C TYR A 130 7.94 -9.39 9.10
N LEU A 131 7.13 -10.11 9.88
CA LEU A 131 6.58 -9.59 11.13
C LEU A 131 7.44 -10.01 12.31
N ILE A 132 7.57 -9.13 13.30
CA ILE A 132 8.09 -9.46 14.61
C ILE A 132 6.90 -9.40 15.57
N ALA A 133 6.58 -10.54 16.14
CA ALA A 133 5.53 -10.69 17.13
C ALA A 133 6.12 -10.75 18.54
N VAL A 134 5.52 -10.01 19.47
CA VAL A 134 5.94 -9.95 20.87
C VAL A 134 4.83 -10.48 21.75
N LYS A 135 5.17 -11.44 22.63
CA LYS A 135 4.28 -11.98 23.65
C LYS A 135 5.01 -12.05 24.98
N GLY A 136 4.61 -11.21 25.94
CA GLY A 136 5.38 -10.98 27.16
C GLY A 136 6.83 -10.56 26.87
N THR A 137 7.82 -11.35 27.30
CA THR A 137 9.25 -11.09 27.04
C THR A 137 9.77 -11.77 25.77
N THR A 138 8.96 -12.63 25.14
CA THR A 138 9.38 -13.43 23.98
C THR A 138 9.13 -12.67 22.68
N ARG A 139 10.10 -12.74 21.76
CA ARG A 139 10.01 -12.16 20.41
C ARG A 139 10.16 -13.26 19.38
N ARG A 140 9.29 -13.26 18.38
CA ARG A 140 9.29 -14.25 17.30
C ARG A 140 9.21 -13.56 15.95
N ALA A 141 10.04 -14.00 15.00
CA ALA A 141 9.87 -13.64 13.60
C ALA A 141 8.78 -14.52 12.99
N CYS A 142 7.81 -13.89 12.34
CA CYS A 142 6.66 -14.54 11.72
C CYS A 142 6.70 -14.29 10.21
N PHE A 143 6.64 -15.39 9.45
CA PHE A 143 6.62 -15.37 7.98
C PHE A 143 5.25 -15.76 7.42
N LYS A 144 4.29 -16.02 8.32
CA LYS A 144 2.87 -16.26 8.02
C LYS A 144 1.99 -15.42 8.95
N ALA A 145 0.83 -15.02 8.46
CA ALA A 145 -0.15 -14.25 9.23
C ALA A 145 -0.67 -15.04 10.45
N SER A 146 -0.95 -16.33 10.32
CA SER A 146 -1.34 -17.21 11.44
C SER A 146 -0.31 -17.27 12.58
N GLU A 147 0.99 -17.17 12.28
CA GLU A 147 2.06 -17.17 13.29
C GLU A 147 2.06 -15.90 14.14
N ALA A 148 1.49 -14.81 13.63
CA ALA A 148 1.40 -13.52 14.30
C ALA A 148 0.15 -13.42 15.20
N ASP A 149 -0.74 -14.42 15.18
CA ASP A 149 -1.99 -14.39 15.91
C ASP A 149 -1.81 -14.53 17.43
N GLY A 150 -2.65 -13.87 18.23
CA GLY A 150 -2.63 -13.96 19.69
C GLY A 150 -1.36 -13.45 20.38
N HIS A 151 -0.61 -12.56 19.71
CA HIS A 151 0.53 -11.81 20.25
C HIS A 151 0.09 -10.39 20.61
N ASP A 152 0.72 -9.82 21.64
CA ASP A 152 0.31 -8.54 22.23
C ASP A 152 0.63 -7.38 21.27
N HIS A 153 1.77 -7.47 20.60
CA HIS A 153 2.25 -6.44 19.68
C HIS A 153 2.89 -7.06 18.44
N LEU A 154 2.55 -6.49 17.29
CA LEU A 154 3.13 -6.82 15.99
C LEU A 154 3.88 -5.61 15.44
N SER A 155 5.04 -5.86 14.85
CA SER A 155 5.85 -4.84 14.18
C SER A 155 6.34 -5.38 12.84
N ILE A 156 6.34 -4.52 11.83
CA ILE A 156 6.96 -4.85 10.55
C ILE A 156 8.47 -4.66 10.63
N CYS A 157 9.23 -5.63 10.13
CA CYS A 157 10.66 -5.53 9.97
C CYS A 157 10.99 -5.47 8.48
N LEU A 158 11.81 -4.48 8.09
CA LEU A 158 12.32 -4.33 6.72
C LEU A 158 13.80 -4.78 6.70
N PRO A 159 14.12 -5.99 6.17
CA PRO A 159 15.48 -6.54 6.14
C PRO A 159 16.52 -5.59 5.52
N GLN A 160 16.09 -4.73 4.61
CA GLN A 160 16.92 -3.76 3.90
C GLN A 160 17.49 -2.69 4.85
N MET A 161 16.71 -2.26 5.84
CA MET A 161 17.11 -1.21 6.79
C MET A 161 18.22 -1.65 7.75
N ILE A 162 18.42 -2.96 7.91
CA ILE A 162 19.47 -3.53 8.77
C ILE A 162 20.86 -3.42 8.10
N ARG A 163 20.92 -3.02 6.82
CA ARG A 163 22.20 -2.86 6.11
C ARG A 163 22.92 -1.56 6.52
N PRO A 164 24.22 -1.60 6.82
CA PRO A 164 24.98 -0.48 7.39
C PRO A 164 25.13 0.75 6.46
N LYS A 165 24.64 0.68 5.22
CA LYS A 165 24.78 1.74 4.20
C LYS A 165 23.52 2.60 4.01
N ILE A 166 22.41 2.30 4.69
CA ILE A 166 21.18 3.07 4.55
C ILE A 166 21.10 4.09 5.69
N ARG A 167 21.04 5.38 5.35
CA ARG A 167 20.60 6.42 6.29
C ARG A 167 19.11 6.20 6.55
N ALA A 168 18.81 5.34 7.51
CA ALA A 168 17.51 4.73 7.73
C ALA A 168 16.54 5.58 8.58
N VAL A 169 16.90 6.83 8.86
CA VAL A 169 16.19 7.69 9.82
C VAL A 169 14.75 7.96 9.35
N ASP A 170 14.55 8.34 8.09
CA ASP A 170 13.22 8.70 7.57
C ASP A 170 12.27 7.50 7.54
N VAL A 171 12.74 6.35 7.05
CA VAL A 171 11.95 5.10 7.03
C VAL A 171 11.62 4.64 8.45
N PHE A 172 12.52 4.80 9.41
CA PHE A 172 12.25 4.44 10.81
C PHE A 172 11.12 5.28 11.40
N TYR A 173 11.09 6.59 11.15
CA TYR A 173 9.97 7.45 11.57
C TYR A 173 8.66 7.01 10.92
N HIS A 174 8.67 6.61 9.65
CA HIS A 174 7.49 6.09 8.97
C HIS A 174 6.98 4.79 9.61
N LEU A 175 7.87 3.90 10.02
CA LEU A 175 7.50 2.65 10.72
C LEU A 175 6.82 2.91 12.06
N LEU A 176 7.20 3.94 12.81
CA LEU A 176 6.54 4.31 14.07
C LEU A 176 5.09 4.76 13.88
N ARG A 177 4.72 5.18 12.68
CA ARG A 177 3.35 5.56 12.29
C ARG A 177 2.53 4.39 11.78
N CYS A 178 3.11 3.20 11.70
CA CYS A 178 2.45 2.01 11.21
C CYS A 178 1.95 1.15 12.38
N LYS A 179 0.71 0.69 12.31
CA LYS A 179 0.16 -0.36 13.17
C LYS A 179 -0.21 -1.54 12.29
N VAL A 180 0.51 -2.63 12.46
CA VAL A 180 0.35 -3.85 11.65
C VAL A 180 -0.47 -4.87 12.42
N PHE A 181 -1.35 -5.56 11.72
CA PHE A 181 -2.25 -6.55 12.29
C PHE A 181 -2.60 -7.61 11.24
N THR A 182 -3.23 -8.69 11.68
CA THR A 182 -3.74 -9.73 10.78
C THR A 182 -5.27 -9.73 10.81
N LEU A 183 -5.86 -10.04 9.66
CA LEU A 183 -7.30 -10.01 9.46
C LEU A 183 -7.76 -11.31 8.79
N PRO A 184 -8.77 -12.02 9.33
CA PRO A 184 -9.36 -13.15 8.64
C PRO A 184 -10.16 -12.66 7.42
N TYR A 185 -10.02 -13.36 6.30
CA TYR A 185 -10.86 -13.13 5.10
C TYR A 185 -11.67 -14.36 4.69
N ASP A 186 -11.33 -15.52 5.25
CA ASP A 186 -12.14 -16.74 5.23
C ASP A 186 -11.95 -17.49 6.57
N GLU A 187 -12.58 -18.66 6.72
CA GLU A 187 -12.51 -19.46 7.95
C GLU A 187 -11.10 -19.99 8.28
N LYS A 188 -10.20 -20.09 7.29
CA LYS A 188 -8.92 -20.82 7.40
C LYS A 188 -7.69 -19.92 7.29
N HIS A 189 -7.82 -18.74 6.69
CA HIS A 189 -6.71 -17.93 6.27
C HIS A 189 -6.84 -16.48 6.71
N LYS A 190 -5.69 -15.87 6.98
CA LYS A 190 -5.56 -14.47 7.36
C LYS A 190 -4.67 -13.73 6.37
N ILE A 191 -4.97 -12.45 6.18
CA ILE A 191 -4.11 -11.50 5.49
C ILE A 191 -3.39 -10.60 6.51
N CYS A 192 -2.26 -10.03 6.09
CA CYS A 192 -1.59 -8.95 6.78
C CYS A 192 -2.19 -7.61 6.34
N ALA A 193 -2.47 -6.73 7.29
CA ALA A 193 -2.94 -5.37 7.05
C ALA A 193 -2.20 -4.37 7.95
N MET A 194 -2.23 -3.11 7.55
CA MET A 194 -1.49 -2.04 8.19
C MET A 194 -2.31 -0.76 8.17
N GLU A 195 -2.56 -0.20 9.35
CA GLU A 195 -2.96 1.19 9.51
C GLU A 195 -1.68 2.05 9.46
N LEU A 196 -1.66 3.08 8.63
CA LEU A 196 -0.61 4.09 8.60
C LEU A 196 -1.25 5.45 8.89
N TYR A 197 -0.77 6.13 9.92
CA TYR A 197 -1.30 7.45 10.30
C TYR A 197 -0.54 8.57 9.61
N CYS A 198 -1.27 9.53 9.05
CA CYS A 198 -0.67 10.76 8.52
C CYS A 198 -0.08 11.62 9.65
N GLU A 199 0.82 12.52 9.30
CA GLU A 199 1.51 13.40 10.25
C GLU A 199 0.54 14.22 11.11
N GLN A 200 -0.56 14.71 10.54
CA GLN A 200 -1.59 15.49 11.24
C GLN A 200 -2.24 14.69 12.37
N SER A 201 -2.58 13.42 12.12
CA SER A 201 -3.11 12.50 13.14
C SER A 201 -2.12 12.26 14.28
N ILE A 202 -0.81 12.21 13.99
CA ILE A 202 0.25 11.98 14.99
C ILE A 202 0.57 13.25 15.79
N ARG A 203 0.71 14.41 15.14
CA ARG A 203 1.03 15.68 15.82
C ARG A 203 0.01 16.01 16.92
N TRP A 204 -1.25 15.64 16.71
CA TRP A 204 -2.30 15.85 17.70
C TRP A 204 -2.20 14.92 18.92
N LEU A 205 -1.75 13.67 18.72
CA LEU A 205 -1.48 12.72 19.82
C LEU A 205 -0.49 13.31 20.85
N HIS A 206 0.47 14.11 20.39
CA HIS A 206 1.47 14.73 21.26
C HIS A 206 0.95 15.97 22.00
N ARG A 207 -0.19 16.56 21.59
CA ARG A 207 -0.78 17.75 22.20
C ARG A 207 -1.79 17.40 23.30
N ASP A 208 -2.49 16.27 23.16
CA ASP A 208 -3.47 15.82 24.16
C ASP A 208 -2.81 15.01 25.30
N LYS A 209 -2.87 15.52 26.52
CA LYS A 209 -2.39 14.82 27.74
C LYS A 209 -3.17 13.53 28.01
N ASN A 210 -4.40 13.39 27.48
CA ASN A 210 -5.23 12.19 27.59
C ASN A 210 -4.96 11.12 26.51
N ARG A 211 -3.95 11.31 25.65
CA ARG A 211 -3.43 10.31 24.69
C ARG A 211 -4.49 9.70 23.76
N LYS A 212 -5.66 10.30 23.56
CA LYS A 212 -6.61 9.77 22.58
C LYS A 212 -6.08 10.10 21.19
N ARG A 213 -5.83 9.05 20.40
CA ARG A 213 -5.31 9.18 19.05
C ARG A 213 -6.41 9.76 18.16
N LEU A 214 -6.19 10.98 17.66
CA LEU A 214 -7.03 11.57 16.62
C LEU A 214 -6.80 10.80 15.32
N ARG A 215 -7.89 10.46 14.64
CA ARG A 215 -7.88 9.83 13.32
C ARG A 215 -8.20 10.88 12.27
N SER A 216 -7.75 10.66 11.04
CA SER A 216 -8.15 11.54 9.94
C SER A 216 -9.66 11.51 9.70
N PRO A 217 -10.30 12.60 9.24
CA PRO A 217 -11.75 12.60 8.96
C PRO A 217 -12.16 11.64 7.83
N ASN A 218 -11.23 11.35 6.92
CA ASN A 218 -11.38 10.41 5.82
C ASN A 218 -10.29 9.34 5.91
N LEU A 219 -10.62 8.11 5.52
CA LEU A 219 -9.67 6.99 5.45
C LEU A 219 -9.43 6.62 4.00
N ILE A 220 -8.17 6.47 3.60
CA ILE A 220 -7.85 5.88 2.30
C ILE A 220 -7.58 4.39 2.47
N ILE A 221 -8.30 3.55 1.74
CA ILE A 221 -7.93 2.13 1.58
C ILE A 221 -7.13 2.00 0.29
N PHE A 222 -5.89 1.53 0.41
CA PHE A 222 -4.97 1.44 -0.72
C PHE A 222 -4.70 -0.01 -1.15
N SER A 223 -4.83 -0.29 -2.45
CA SER A 223 -4.53 -1.59 -3.08
C SER A 223 -3.33 -1.52 -4.01
N GLN A 224 -2.27 -2.24 -3.65
CA GLN A 224 -0.95 -2.27 -4.29
C GLN A 224 -0.95 -2.98 -5.66
N PRO A 225 0.05 -2.72 -6.53
CA PRO A 225 0.16 -3.41 -7.81
C PRO A 225 0.60 -4.87 -7.64
N ASN A 226 0.52 -5.64 -8.73
CA ASN A 226 0.75 -7.09 -8.76
C ASN A 226 2.13 -7.57 -8.29
N SER A 227 3.15 -6.71 -8.27
CA SER A 227 4.53 -7.10 -7.96
C SER A 227 5.07 -6.48 -6.67
N SER A 228 4.17 -6.06 -5.78
CA SER A 228 4.51 -5.38 -4.54
C SER A 228 3.82 -6.04 -3.35
N ASP A 229 4.46 -5.95 -2.19
CA ASP A 229 3.90 -6.26 -0.89
C ASP A 229 3.98 -5.02 0.03
N LEU A 230 3.47 -5.11 1.27
CA LEU A 230 3.52 -3.99 2.22
C LEU A 230 4.93 -3.42 2.42
N GLY A 231 5.94 -4.29 2.45
CA GLY A 231 7.34 -3.90 2.61
C GLY A 231 7.85 -3.09 1.41
N CYS A 232 7.53 -3.52 0.18
CA CYS A 232 7.84 -2.75 -1.02
C CYS A 232 7.32 -1.31 -0.90
N CYS A 233 6.07 -1.16 -0.50
CA CYS A 233 5.40 0.14 -0.57
C CYS A 233 5.87 1.13 0.49
N LEU A 234 6.42 0.65 1.60
CA LEU A 234 7.12 1.48 2.59
C LEU A 234 8.51 1.96 2.10
N MET A 235 9.04 1.33 1.05
CA MET A 235 10.34 1.66 0.46
C MET A 235 10.21 2.29 -0.94
N MET A 236 9.01 2.53 -1.45
CA MET A 236 8.81 3.18 -2.74
C MET A 236 9.03 4.70 -2.65
N ASP A 237 9.05 5.39 -3.79
CA ASP A 237 9.11 6.84 -3.86
C ASP A 237 8.03 7.33 -4.85
N PRO A 238 6.98 8.03 -4.39
CA PRO A 238 6.69 8.31 -2.98
C PRO A 238 6.35 7.03 -2.20
N ASN A 239 6.69 6.97 -0.91
CA ASN A 239 6.25 5.87 -0.04
C ASN A 239 4.85 6.15 0.51
N PHE A 240 4.21 5.16 1.12
CA PHE A 240 2.86 5.32 1.67
C PHE A 240 2.73 6.37 2.76
N ALA A 241 3.78 6.61 3.53
CA ALA A 241 3.79 7.65 4.54
C ALA A 241 3.84 9.05 3.89
N ASP A 242 4.62 9.23 2.83
CA ASP A 242 4.62 10.46 2.03
C ASP A 242 3.24 10.72 1.41
N ILE A 243 2.58 9.67 0.91
CA ILE A 243 1.23 9.77 0.33
C ILE A 243 0.21 10.15 1.39
N ALA A 244 0.27 9.54 2.59
CA ALA A 244 -0.61 9.85 3.70
C ALA A 244 -0.47 11.31 4.14
N ASP A 245 0.76 11.80 4.22
CA ASP A 245 1.06 13.18 4.61
C ASP A 245 0.61 14.18 3.54
N PHE A 246 0.87 13.84 2.27
CA PHE A 246 0.50 14.69 1.13
C PHE A 246 -1.02 14.80 0.96
N LEU A 247 -1.76 13.69 1.09
CA LEU A 247 -3.22 13.66 1.00
C LEU A 247 -3.91 13.94 2.35
N GLN A 248 -3.14 14.17 3.42
CA GLN A 248 -3.63 14.43 4.77
C GLN A 248 -4.64 13.37 5.23
N CYS A 249 -4.41 12.10 4.92
CA CYS A 249 -5.34 11.02 5.25
C CYS A 249 -4.57 9.83 5.81
N ASP A 250 -5.12 9.21 6.86
CA ASP A 250 -4.66 7.90 7.29
C ASP A 250 -4.91 6.87 6.18
N LEU A 251 -4.01 5.90 6.07
CA LEU A 251 -4.09 4.82 5.10
C LEU A 251 -4.41 3.49 5.80
N LEU A 252 -5.24 2.69 5.17
CA LEU A 252 -5.42 1.27 5.46
C LEU A 252 -4.95 0.47 4.25
N ILE A 253 -3.90 -0.31 4.45
CA ILE A 253 -3.20 -1.03 3.39
C ILE A 253 -3.16 -2.51 3.77
N PHE A 254 -3.17 -3.42 2.80
CA PHE A 254 -3.19 -4.86 3.07
C PHE A 254 -2.42 -5.66 2.01
N ASP A 255 -1.99 -6.87 2.35
CA ASP A 255 -1.45 -7.82 1.37
C ASP A 255 -2.52 -8.78 0.86
N TYR A 256 -2.61 -8.94 -0.46
CA TYR A 256 -3.47 -9.94 -1.07
C TYR A 256 -3.17 -11.35 -0.54
N PRO A 257 -4.14 -12.28 -0.53
CA PRO A 257 -3.89 -13.66 -0.15
C PRO A 257 -2.73 -14.28 -0.93
N GLY A 258 -1.73 -14.81 -0.21
CA GLY A 258 -0.50 -15.35 -0.77
C GLY A 258 0.64 -14.34 -0.98
N TYR A 259 0.43 -13.04 -0.75
CA TYR A 259 1.45 -11.99 -0.79
C TYR A 259 2.09 -11.74 0.57
N GLY A 260 3.36 -11.34 0.60
CA GLY A 260 4.07 -11.05 1.84
C GLY A 260 3.92 -12.18 2.87
N VAL A 261 3.42 -11.84 4.06
CA VAL A 261 3.09 -12.83 5.10
C VAL A 261 1.64 -13.32 5.05
N SER A 262 0.78 -12.76 4.17
CA SER A 262 -0.61 -13.20 3.98
C SER A 262 -0.70 -14.65 3.51
N GLU A 263 -1.75 -15.33 3.99
CA GLU A 263 -1.99 -16.75 3.75
C GLU A 263 -3.05 -17.01 2.69
N GLY A 264 -3.16 -18.28 2.29
CA GLY A 264 -4.07 -18.74 1.26
C GLY A 264 -3.51 -18.61 -0.15
N THR A 265 -4.39 -18.68 -1.14
CA THR A 265 -4.00 -18.73 -2.56
C THR A 265 -4.39 -17.47 -3.31
N THR A 266 -3.52 -17.06 -4.24
CA THR A 266 -3.75 -15.95 -5.16
C THR A 266 -4.78 -16.34 -6.22
N ASN A 267 -6.00 -15.80 -6.11
CA ASN A 267 -7.04 -15.89 -7.11
C ASN A 267 -8.03 -14.73 -6.93
N GLU A 268 -8.82 -14.44 -7.95
CA GLU A 268 -9.77 -13.31 -7.94
C GLU A 268 -10.74 -13.35 -6.75
N LYS A 269 -11.37 -14.50 -6.49
CA LYS A 269 -12.31 -14.67 -5.38
C LYS A 269 -11.66 -14.32 -4.04
N ASN A 270 -10.43 -14.76 -3.82
CA ASN A 270 -9.71 -14.50 -2.58
C ASN A 270 -9.25 -13.05 -2.47
N VAL A 271 -8.85 -12.40 -3.58
CA VAL A 271 -8.55 -10.97 -3.60
C VAL A 271 -9.78 -10.15 -3.21
N TYR A 272 -10.94 -10.51 -3.74
CA TYR A 272 -12.22 -9.89 -3.41
C TYR A 272 -12.62 -10.09 -1.95
N ALA A 273 -12.58 -11.33 -1.44
CA ALA A 273 -12.86 -11.62 -0.04
C ALA A 273 -11.91 -10.86 0.92
N ALA A 274 -10.63 -10.72 0.54
CA ALA A 274 -9.66 -9.95 1.32
C ALA A 274 -10.00 -8.46 1.39
N ILE A 275 -10.31 -7.81 0.26
CA ILE A 275 -10.66 -6.38 0.28
C ILE A 275 -12.01 -6.15 0.99
N GLU A 276 -12.98 -7.03 0.83
CA GLU A 276 -14.25 -6.96 1.57
C GLU A 276 -14.02 -7.01 3.08
N ALA A 277 -13.14 -7.90 3.56
CA ALA A 277 -12.77 -7.97 4.96
C ALA A 277 -12.11 -6.65 5.45
N VAL A 278 -11.22 -6.06 4.64
CA VAL A 278 -10.54 -4.79 4.96
C VAL A 278 -11.53 -3.62 5.04
N VAL A 279 -12.49 -3.55 4.12
CA VAL A 279 -13.56 -2.53 4.14
C VAL A 279 -14.45 -2.71 5.36
N LYS A 280 -14.83 -3.96 5.67
CA LYS A 280 -15.57 -4.29 6.90
C LYS A 280 -14.82 -3.85 8.16
N TYR A 281 -13.51 -4.12 8.21
CA TYR A 281 -12.65 -3.64 9.30
C TYR A 281 -12.66 -2.11 9.43
N ALA A 282 -12.56 -1.38 8.31
CA ALA A 282 -12.63 0.08 8.31
C ALA A 282 -13.96 0.61 8.87
N MET A 283 -15.08 -0.01 8.49
CA MET A 283 -16.41 0.44 8.93
C MET A 283 -16.72 0.05 10.37
N GLU A 284 -16.45 -1.20 10.75
CA GLU A 284 -16.87 -1.74 12.05
C GLU A 284 -15.87 -1.47 13.17
N GLN A 285 -14.57 -1.62 12.88
CA GLN A 285 -13.52 -1.53 13.91
C GLN A 285 -12.92 -0.13 13.99
N LEU A 286 -12.75 0.54 12.84
CA LEU A 286 -12.24 1.91 12.80
C LEU A 286 -13.34 2.96 12.86
N GLY A 287 -14.60 2.58 12.62
CA GLY A 287 -15.77 3.46 12.74
C GLY A 287 -15.93 4.44 11.57
N TYR A 288 -15.27 4.21 10.44
CA TYR A 288 -15.44 5.06 9.25
C TYR A 288 -16.71 4.67 8.49
N PRO A 289 -17.72 5.55 8.36
CA PRO A 289 -18.83 5.27 7.48
C PRO A 289 -18.35 5.24 6.02
N GLN A 290 -19.06 4.53 5.14
CA GLN A 290 -18.66 4.37 3.73
C GLN A 290 -18.41 5.71 3.01
N GLU A 291 -19.16 6.75 3.36
CA GLU A 291 -19.07 8.10 2.78
C GLU A 291 -17.78 8.86 3.21
N LYS A 292 -17.00 8.28 4.13
CA LYS A 292 -15.69 8.79 4.55
C LYS A 292 -14.53 7.92 4.09
N ILE A 293 -14.81 6.80 3.41
CA ILE A 293 -13.80 5.90 2.84
C ILE A 293 -13.47 6.34 1.42
N ILE A 294 -12.19 6.50 1.12
CA ILE A 294 -11.63 6.75 -0.20
C ILE A 294 -10.92 5.48 -0.66
N LEU A 295 -11.17 5.04 -1.89
CA LEU A 295 -10.54 3.85 -2.45
C LEU A 295 -9.47 4.27 -3.45
N ILE A 296 -8.23 3.79 -3.28
CA ILE A 296 -7.15 4.02 -4.25
C ILE A 296 -6.53 2.68 -4.65
N GLY A 297 -6.49 2.40 -5.95
CA GLY A 297 -5.89 1.19 -6.49
C GLY A 297 -4.90 1.47 -7.60
N PHE A 298 -3.81 0.69 -7.66
CA PHE A 298 -2.85 0.75 -8.76
C PHE A 298 -2.74 -0.60 -9.49
N SER A 299 -2.88 -0.59 -10.82
CA SER A 299 -2.79 -1.78 -11.67
C SER A 299 -3.72 -2.89 -11.17
N LEU A 300 -3.23 -4.07 -10.74
CA LEU A 300 -4.04 -5.12 -10.10
C LEU A 300 -4.99 -4.59 -9.02
N GLY A 301 -4.52 -3.65 -8.20
CA GLY A 301 -5.31 -3.05 -7.14
C GLY A 301 -6.55 -2.30 -7.62
N THR A 302 -6.57 -1.82 -8.87
CA THR A 302 -7.77 -1.18 -9.44
C THR A 302 -8.94 -2.16 -9.54
N ALA A 303 -8.69 -3.43 -9.83
CA ALA A 303 -9.75 -4.43 -9.92
C ALA A 303 -10.37 -4.74 -8.54
N ALA A 304 -9.55 -4.79 -7.49
CA ALA A 304 -10.03 -4.94 -6.12
C ALA A 304 -10.91 -3.74 -5.71
N MET A 305 -10.47 -2.52 -6.05
CA MET A 305 -11.19 -1.29 -5.71
C MET A 305 -12.49 -1.12 -6.52
N VAL A 306 -12.48 -1.46 -7.81
CA VAL A 306 -13.69 -1.51 -8.65
C VAL A 306 -14.73 -2.47 -8.08
N HIS A 307 -14.30 -3.61 -7.56
CA HIS A 307 -15.21 -4.57 -6.93
C HIS A 307 -15.88 -4.01 -5.67
N VAL A 308 -15.15 -3.29 -4.81
CA VAL A 308 -15.74 -2.63 -3.64
C VAL A 308 -16.67 -1.49 -4.06
N ALA A 309 -16.25 -0.66 -5.01
CA ALA A 309 -17.04 0.48 -5.49
C ALA A 309 -18.31 0.07 -6.25
N GLU A 310 -18.36 -1.18 -6.74
CA GLU A 310 -19.60 -1.79 -7.26
C GLU A 310 -20.62 -2.04 -6.14
N ILE A 311 -20.16 -2.33 -4.91
CA ILE A 311 -21.00 -2.71 -3.76
C ILE A 311 -21.34 -1.48 -2.91
N TYR A 312 -20.38 -0.59 -2.68
CA TYR A 312 -20.49 0.53 -1.74
C TYR A 312 -20.38 1.88 -2.44
N LYS A 313 -21.21 2.83 -2.01
CA LYS A 313 -21.08 4.25 -2.38
C LYS A 313 -20.06 4.92 -1.47
N VAL A 314 -18.80 4.79 -1.85
CA VAL A 314 -17.66 5.38 -1.14
C VAL A 314 -17.52 6.89 -1.41
N ALA A 315 -16.71 7.59 -0.61
CA ALA A 315 -16.46 9.03 -0.78
C ALA A 315 -15.89 9.36 -2.16
N ALA A 316 -14.91 8.54 -2.61
CA ALA A 316 -14.29 8.66 -3.92
C ALA A 316 -13.56 7.37 -4.30
N LEU A 317 -13.39 7.15 -5.60
CA LEU A 317 -12.60 6.08 -6.19
C LEU A 317 -11.47 6.67 -7.06
N VAL A 318 -10.24 6.26 -6.82
CA VAL A 318 -9.08 6.65 -7.64
C VAL A 318 -8.44 5.40 -8.23
N LEU A 319 -8.41 5.33 -9.56
CA LEU A 319 -7.88 4.20 -10.31
C LEU A 319 -6.62 4.62 -11.08
N ILE A 320 -5.47 4.08 -10.69
CA ILE A 320 -4.18 4.35 -11.32
C ILE A 320 -3.83 3.20 -12.27
N ALA A 321 -3.63 3.51 -13.55
CA ALA A 321 -3.42 2.55 -14.64
C ALA A 321 -4.38 1.33 -14.60
N PRO A 322 -5.72 1.56 -14.59
CA PRO A 322 -6.68 0.48 -14.49
C PRO A 322 -6.79 -0.34 -15.77
N PHE A 323 -7.32 -1.54 -15.64
CA PHE A 323 -7.61 -2.41 -16.76
C PHE A 323 -9.06 -2.89 -16.76
N THR A 324 -9.57 -3.19 -17.96
CA THR A 324 -10.96 -3.62 -18.19
C THR A 324 -11.20 -5.10 -17.88
N SER A 325 -10.20 -5.95 -18.11
CA SER A 325 -10.06 -7.30 -17.54
C SER A 325 -8.67 -7.87 -17.79
N PHE A 326 -8.32 -8.97 -17.13
CA PHE A 326 -7.01 -9.58 -17.32
C PHE A 326 -6.83 -10.14 -18.75
N PHE A 327 -7.84 -10.84 -19.28
CA PHE A 327 -7.82 -11.33 -20.67
C PHE A 327 -7.65 -10.20 -21.68
N ARG A 328 -8.32 -9.06 -21.46
CA ARG A 328 -8.25 -7.89 -22.35
C ARG A 328 -6.85 -7.26 -22.37
N ILE A 329 -6.12 -7.29 -21.25
CA ILE A 329 -4.70 -6.92 -21.22
C ILE A 329 -3.88 -7.89 -22.07
N ALA A 330 -4.07 -9.20 -21.87
CA ALA A 330 -3.32 -10.24 -22.59
C ALA A 330 -3.53 -10.15 -24.11
N CYS A 331 -4.76 -9.86 -24.55
CA CYS A 331 -5.09 -9.64 -25.95
C CYS A 331 -4.71 -8.25 -26.47
N ARG A 332 -4.30 -7.31 -25.59
CA ARG A 332 -4.08 -5.89 -25.89
C ARG A 332 -5.28 -5.24 -26.60
N ARG A 333 -6.49 -5.68 -26.23
CA ARG A 333 -7.74 -5.22 -26.83
C ARG A 333 -8.76 -4.99 -25.73
N PRO A 334 -8.93 -3.74 -25.27
CA PRO A 334 -9.79 -3.45 -24.13
C PRO A 334 -11.28 -3.73 -24.41
N SER A 335 -11.76 -3.66 -25.66
CA SER A 335 -13.16 -3.95 -26.02
C SER A 335 -13.47 -5.42 -26.34
N VAL A 336 -12.48 -6.32 -26.35
CA VAL A 336 -12.75 -7.70 -26.82
C VAL A 336 -13.73 -8.40 -25.88
N VAL A 337 -14.64 -9.19 -26.46
CA VAL A 337 -15.55 -10.05 -25.69
C VAL A 337 -14.70 -11.02 -24.88
N ARG A 338 -14.91 -11.02 -23.57
CA ARG A 338 -14.16 -11.88 -22.66
C ARG A 338 -14.72 -13.31 -22.65
N PRO A 339 -13.87 -14.33 -22.44
CA PRO A 339 -14.35 -15.68 -22.16
C PRO A 339 -14.95 -15.78 -20.74
N TRP A 340 -15.71 -16.85 -20.49
CA TRP A 340 -16.36 -17.09 -19.20
C TRP A 340 -15.37 -17.29 -18.04
N PHE A 341 -14.15 -17.74 -18.33
CA PHE A 341 -13.07 -17.96 -17.37
C PHE A 341 -12.13 -16.76 -17.18
N ASP A 342 -12.44 -15.60 -17.78
CA ASP A 342 -11.68 -14.37 -17.56
C ASP A 342 -11.71 -13.94 -16.09
N MET A 343 -10.69 -13.20 -15.68
CA MET A 343 -10.51 -12.71 -14.33
C MET A 343 -10.61 -11.20 -14.29
N PHE A 344 -11.16 -10.69 -13.18
CA PHE A 344 -11.26 -9.26 -12.88
C PHE A 344 -12.05 -8.49 -13.95
N PRO A 345 -13.36 -8.75 -14.14
CA PRO A 345 -14.18 -8.12 -15.17
C PRO A 345 -14.56 -6.67 -14.78
N SER A 346 -13.55 -5.80 -14.65
CA SER A 346 -13.70 -4.42 -14.19
C SER A 346 -14.63 -3.59 -15.06
N LEU A 347 -14.62 -3.79 -16.39
CA LEU A 347 -15.51 -3.05 -17.30
C LEU A 347 -16.98 -3.34 -17.01
N GLU A 348 -17.32 -4.61 -16.78
CA GLU A 348 -18.68 -5.03 -16.46
C GLU A 348 -19.12 -4.49 -15.10
N LYS A 349 -18.25 -4.55 -14.10
CA LYS A 349 -18.51 -4.05 -12.74
C LYS A 349 -18.63 -2.53 -12.70
N SER A 350 -17.83 -1.83 -13.51
CA SER A 350 -17.74 -0.35 -13.50
C SER A 350 -19.06 0.37 -13.79
N LYS A 351 -19.98 -0.27 -14.53
CA LYS A 351 -21.29 0.29 -14.86
C LYS A 351 -22.19 0.54 -13.65
N LYS A 352 -21.91 -0.12 -12.52
CA LYS A 352 -22.68 0.03 -11.27
C LYS A 352 -22.03 1.02 -10.31
N ILE A 353 -20.84 1.54 -10.63
CA ILE A 353 -20.13 2.48 -9.77
C ILE A 353 -20.85 3.84 -9.85
N VAL A 354 -21.27 4.35 -8.71
CA VAL A 354 -21.91 5.66 -8.56
C VAL A 354 -21.03 6.67 -7.80
N SER A 355 -19.91 6.21 -7.27
CA SER A 355 -18.97 7.04 -6.50
C SER A 355 -18.18 7.97 -7.45
N PRO A 356 -17.88 9.22 -7.04
CA PRO A 356 -17.00 10.10 -7.80
C PRO A 356 -15.68 9.39 -8.09
N THR A 357 -15.31 9.30 -9.36
CA THR A 357 -14.16 8.50 -9.79
C THR A 357 -13.13 9.33 -10.55
N LEU A 358 -11.85 9.17 -10.21
CA LEU A 358 -10.72 9.65 -11.00
C LEU A 358 -9.96 8.47 -11.58
N ILE A 359 -9.73 8.49 -12.89
CA ILE A 359 -8.82 7.56 -13.58
C ILE A 359 -7.57 8.34 -13.98
N CYS A 360 -6.41 7.84 -13.55
CA CYS A 360 -5.10 8.34 -14.00
C CYS A 360 -4.41 7.26 -14.84
N HIS A 361 -3.97 7.60 -16.06
CA HIS A 361 -3.31 6.64 -16.95
C HIS A 361 -2.15 7.26 -17.74
N GLY A 362 -1.08 6.50 -17.96
CA GLY A 362 0.05 6.95 -18.76
C GLY A 362 -0.13 6.59 -20.24
N GLU A 363 0.06 7.54 -21.14
CA GLU A 363 -0.04 7.28 -22.59
C GLU A 363 1.07 6.34 -23.09
N LYS A 364 2.20 6.27 -22.39
CA LYS A 364 3.32 5.35 -22.69
C LYS A 364 3.27 4.07 -21.87
N ASP A 365 2.11 3.73 -21.32
CA ASP A 365 1.89 2.47 -20.63
C ASP A 365 1.73 1.32 -21.64
N TYR A 366 2.81 0.56 -21.84
CA TYR A 366 2.83 -0.61 -22.73
C TYR A 366 2.45 -1.93 -22.02
N ILE A 367 2.23 -1.90 -20.70
CA ILE A 367 1.80 -3.08 -19.92
C ILE A 367 0.29 -3.11 -19.88
N VAL A 368 -0.32 -1.99 -19.49
CA VAL A 368 -1.77 -1.76 -19.51
C VAL A 368 -2.02 -0.51 -20.36
N GLY A 369 -2.42 -0.70 -21.62
CA GLY A 369 -2.68 0.43 -22.52
C GLY A 369 -3.70 1.42 -21.94
N HIS A 370 -3.47 2.72 -22.16
CA HIS A 370 -4.37 3.78 -21.68
C HIS A 370 -5.80 3.67 -22.22
N GLU A 371 -5.98 2.94 -23.32
CA GLU A 371 -7.28 2.63 -23.90
C GLU A 371 -8.19 1.87 -22.91
N HIS A 372 -7.61 1.13 -21.94
CA HIS A 372 -8.39 0.54 -20.85
C HIS A 372 -8.99 1.60 -19.93
N GLY A 373 -8.23 2.65 -19.58
CA GLY A 373 -8.70 3.76 -18.77
C GLY A 373 -9.78 4.57 -19.49
N VAL A 374 -9.62 4.79 -20.80
CA VAL A 374 -10.64 5.43 -21.66
C VAL A 374 -11.97 4.65 -21.61
N GLN A 375 -11.93 3.34 -21.76
CA GLN A 375 -13.16 2.53 -21.73
C GLN A 375 -13.86 2.52 -20.38
N LEU A 376 -13.10 2.51 -19.29
CA LEU A 376 -13.69 2.60 -17.95
C LEU A 376 -14.27 3.99 -17.70
N LYS A 377 -13.66 5.05 -18.22
CA LYS A 377 -14.22 6.40 -18.15
C LYS A 377 -15.58 6.49 -18.84
N ASP A 378 -15.76 5.80 -19.96
CA ASP A 378 -17.02 5.78 -20.72
C ASP A 378 -18.14 5.00 -20.01
N THR A 379 -17.80 4.03 -19.15
CA THR A 379 -18.79 3.22 -18.43
C THR A 379 -19.14 3.74 -17.05
N ILE A 380 -18.26 4.52 -16.41
CA ILE A 380 -18.51 5.10 -15.08
C ILE A 380 -19.18 6.48 -15.24
N PRO A 381 -20.41 6.68 -14.72
CA PRO A 381 -21.17 7.92 -14.93
C PRO A 381 -20.46 9.18 -14.43
N ASP A 382 -19.99 9.17 -13.18
CA ASP A 382 -19.29 10.28 -12.54
C ASP A 382 -17.80 9.99 -12.48
N CYS A 383 -17.13 10.18 -13.62
CA CYS A 383 -15.71 9.87 -13.74
C CYS A 383 -14.94 10.95 -14.48
N GLU A 384 -13.73 11.23 -14.03
CA GLU A 384 -12.77 12.10 -14.67
C GLU A 384 -11.57 11.26 -15.15
N LEU A 385 -11.02 11.57 -16.32
CA LEU A 385 -9.86 10.89 -16.87
C LEU A 385 -8.69 11.87 -17.01
N HIS A 386 -7.55 11.49 -16.46
CA HIS A 386 -6.30 12.23 -16.56
C HIS A 386 -5.23 11.36 -17.24
N LEU A 387 -4.82 11.76 -18.44
CA LEU A 387 -3.81 11.09 -19.24
C LEU A 387 -2.46 11.80 -19.13
N LEU A 388 -1.44 11.07 -18.69
CA LEU A 388 -0.07 11.57 -18.57
C LEU A 388 0.74 11.20 -19.83
N LYS A 389 1.07 12.19 -20.65
CA LYS A 389 1.71 12.02 -21.98
C LYS A 389 3.05 11.28 -21.96
N HIS A 390 3.75 11.29 -20.83
CA HIS A 390 5.11 10.75 -20.73
C HIS A 390 5.26 9.60 -19.74
N ALA A 391 4.19 9.27 -19.00
CA ALA A 391 4.23 8.25 -17.98
C ALA A 391 4.11 6.85 -18.58
N SER A 392 4.93 5.92 -18.07
CA SER A 392 4.83 4.47 -18.33
C SER A 392 4.22 3.73 -17.14
N HIS A 393 3.94 2.42 -17.27
CA HIS A 393 3.38 1.63 -16.15
C HIS A 393 4.27 1.64 -14.90
N GLN A 394 5.58 1.46 -15.12
CA GLN A 394 6.61 1.40 -14.09
C GLN A 394 7.81 2.21 -14.55
N VAL A 395 8.69 2.57 -13.62
CA VAL A 395 9.94 3.28 -13.95
C VAL A 395 10.78 2.39 -14.85
N LYS A 396 11.02 2.83 -16.10
CA LYS A 396 11.96 2.17 -17.00
C LYS A 396 13.27 2.94 -16.97
N ILE A 397 14.15 2.61 -16.03
CA ILE A 397 15.56 2.98 -16.16
C ILE A 397 16.11 2.09 -17.27
N LEU A 398 16.25 2.63 -18.49
CA LEU A 398 17.14 2.00 -19.46
C LEU A 398 18.56 2.11 -18.89
N CYS A 399 18.98 1.07 -18.18
CA CYS A 399 20.38 0.89 -17.84
C CYS A 399 21.12 0.60 -19.14
N ASN A 400 21.69 1.62 -19.77
CA ASN A 400 22.75 1.43 -20.74
C ASN A 400 23.62 2.67 -20.80
N ARG A 401 24.91 2.49 -20.45
CA ARG A 401 26.05 3.38 -20.73
C ARG A 401 26.15 3.83 -22.21
N ILE A 402 25.31 3.30 -23.10
CA ILE A 402 25.28 3.56 -24.54
C ILE A 402 24.33 4.73 -24.90
N LEU A 403 23.42 5.13 -23.99
CA LEU A 403 22.41 6.16 -24.27
C LEU A 403 22.75 7.57 -23.76
N GLU A 404 23.92 7.81 -23.14
CA GLU A 404 24.40 9.21 -22.98
C GLU A 404 24.53 9.92 -24.35
N LYS A 405 24.63 9.17 -25.45
CA LYS A 405 24.67 9.70 -26.82
C LYS A 405 23.30 10.01 -27.43
N TYR A 406 22.20 9.50 -26.86
CA TYR A 406 20.85 9.74 -27.37
C TYR A 406 19.97 10.22 -26.22
N ARG A 407 19.60 11.52 -26.23
CA ARG A 407 18.63 12.17 -25.34
C ARG A 407 17.21 11.56 -25.44
N SER A 408 17.06 10.26 -25.25
CA SER A 408 15.75 9.62 -25.12
C SER A 408 15.16 10.03 -23.77
N PRO A 409 13.94 10.60 -23.73
CA PRO A 409 13.34 11.04 -22.48
C PRO A 409 13.11 9.84 -21.57
N VAL A 410 13.69 9.89 -20.37
CA VAL A 410 13.36 8.96 -19.27
C VAL A 410 11.85 9.04 -19.05
N SER A 411 11.15 7.93 -19.27
CA SER A 411 9.72 7.83 -18.92
C SER A 411 9.65 7.27 -17.50
N PHE A 412 9.12 8.05 -16.57
CA PHE A 412 8.94 7.61 -15.19
C PHE A 412 7.65 6.77 -15.10
N GLY A 413 7.60 5.90 -14.10
CA GLY A 413 6.39 5.15 -13.81
C GLY A 413 5.30 6.10 -13.34
N ILE A 414 4.07 5.93 -13.81
CA ILE A 414 2.93 6.79 -13.47
C ILE A 414 2.77 7.02 -11.97
N PHE A 415 3.04 6.00 -11.16
CA PHE A 415 2.96 6.10 -9.70
C PHE A 415 3.96 7.10 -9.10
N CYS A 416 5.09 7.34 -9.77
CA CYS A 416 6.14 8.26 -9.34
C CYS A 416 5.96 9.67 -9.95
N GLU A 417 4.99 9.86 -10.84
CA GLU A 417 4.76 11.15 -11.48
C GLU A 417 4.08 12.12 -10.52
N ARG A 418 4.74 13.24 -10.24
CA ARG A 418 4.21 14.28 -9.34
C ARG A 418 2.88 14.85 -9.86
N GLU A 419 2.79 15.07 -11.16
CA GLU A 419 1.58 15.55 -11.84
C GLU A 419 0.36 14.66 -11.54
N MET A 420 0.55 13.33 -11.48
CA MET A 420 -0.51 12.40 -11.16
C MET A 420 -1.03 12.60 -9.74
N TRP A 421 -0.13 12.70 -8.76
CA TRP A 421 -0.52 12.92 -7.36
C TRP A 421 -1.12 14.29 -7.11
N ASP A 422 -0.62 15.35 -7.76
CA ASP A 422 -1.25 16.68 -7.71
C ASP A 422 -2.68 16.62 -8.24
N ARG A 423 -2.93 15.84 -9.30
CA ARG A 423 -4.28 15.63 -9.81
C ARG A 423 -5.17 14.88 -8.83
N VAL A 424 -4.64 13.86 -8.15
CA VAL A 424 -5.37 13.11 -7.12
C VAL A 424 -5.74 14.01 -5.95
N GLU A 425 -4.81 14.81 -5.45
CA GLU A 425 -5.06 15.76 -4.36
C GLU A 425 -6.14 16.77 -4.75
N GLN A 426 -6.04 17.38 -5.94
CA GLN A 426 -7.03 18.34 -6.43
C GLN A 426 -8.44 17.72 -6.55
N PHE A 427 -8.51 16.49 -7.04
CA PHE A 427 -9.76 15.75 -7.16
C PHE A 427 -10.37 15.46 -5.79
N LEU A 428 -9.57 14.97 -4.83
CA LEU A 428 -10.06 14.70 -3.47
C LEU A 428 -10.42 16.00 -2.72
N GLY A 429 -9.65 17.07 -2.90
CA GLY A 429 -9.94 18.38 -2.34
C GLY A 429 -11.26 18.97 -2.84
N SER A 430 -11.56 18.81 -4.12
CA SER A 430 -12.80 19.35 -4.72
C SER A 430 -14.02 18.45 -4.53
N ARG A 431 -13.87 17.13 -4.65
CA ARG A 431 -15.00 16.17 -4.61
C ARG A 431 -15.32 15.67 -3.21
N VAL A 432 -14.30 15.50 -2.36
CA VAL A 432 -14.46 14.97 -1.00
C VAL A 432 -14.29 16.06 0.05
N GLY A 433 -13.48 17.09 -0.22
CA GLY A 433 -13.23 18.18 0.72
C GLY A 433 -12.25 17.78 1.83
N ILE A 434 -11.23 16.95 1.54
CA ILE A 434 -10.30 16.38 2.54
C ILE A 434 -9.67 17.44 3.46
N THR A 435 -9.23 18.58 2.93
CA THR A 435 -8.66 19.68 3.74
C THR A 435 -9.72 20.39 4.57
N ARG A 436 -10.91 20.63 4.00
CA ARG A 436 -12.04 21.25 4.71
C ARG A 436 -12.52 20.37 5.87
N ALA A 437 -12.57 19.06 5.66
CA ALA A 437 -12.96 18.09 6.67
C ALA A 437 -12.05 18.15 7.90
N TRP A 438 -10.74 18.40 7.72
CA TRP A 438 -9.82 18.62 8.83
C TRP A 438 -10.09 19.90 9.61
N ILE A 439 -10.37 21.00 8.92
CA ILE A 439 -10.70 22.29 9.56
C ILE A 439 -11.94 22.11 10.45
N GLU A 440 -13.01 21.54 9.91
CA GLU A 440 -14.25 21.27 10.63
C GLU A 440 -14.02 20.30 11.80
N HIS A 441 -13.21 19.26 11.60
CA HIS A 441 -12.89 18.28 12.64
C HIS A 441 -12.13 18.92 13.82
N LEU A 442 -11.11 19.72 13.53
CA LEU A 442 -10.31 20.42 14.56
C LEU A 442 -11.14 21.45 15.33
N GLN A 443 -12.03 22.19 14.65
CA GLN A 443 -12.95 23.14 15.30
C GLN A 443 -13.90 22.42 16.26
N SER A 444 -14.50 21.31 15.82
CA SER A 444 -15.42 20.53 16.66
C SER A 444 -14.76 19.98 17.92
N GLU A 445 -13.49 19.54 17.84
CA GLU A 445 -12.75 19.06 19.00
C GLU A 445 -12.34 20.19 19.95
N SER A 446 -11.99 21.38 19.43
CA SER A 446 -11.71 22.54 20.28
C SER A 446 -12.95 23.00 21.07
N GLU A 447 -14.12 23.02 20.46
CA GLU A 447 -15.38 23.38 21.14
C GLU A 447 -15.74 22.38 22.25
N ILE A 448 -15.47 21.10 22.04
CA ILE A 448 -15.66 20.04 23.04
C ILE A 448 -14.72 20.22 24.24
N LEU A 449 -13.48 20.63 24.01
CA LEU A 449 -12.49 20.87 25.05
C LEU A 449 -12.81 22.13 25.87
N ASP A 450 -13.34 23.18 25.23
CA ASP A 450 -13.67 24.44 25.88
C ASP A 450 -15.03 24.42 26.61
N ASN A 451 -15.91 23.44 26.33
CA ASN A 451 -17.24 23.37 26.97
C ASN A 451 -17.68 21.92 27.33
N PRO A 452 -17.19 21.37 28.46
CA PRO A 452 -17.29 19.94 28.79
C PRO A 452 -18.72 19.44 29.09
N VAL A 453 -19.67 20.33 29.39
CA VAL A 453 -21.09 19.97 29.62
C VAL A 453 -21.75 19.53 28.31
N SER A 454 -21.48 20.23 27.20
CA SER A 454 -22.00 19.88 25.87
C SER A 454 -21.42 18.56 25.33
N ALA A 455 -20.19 18.24 25.71
CA ALA A 455 -19.50 17.02 25.31
C ALA A 455 -20.22 15.75 25.80
N SER A 456 -20.85 15.80 26.97
CA SER A 456 -21.62 14.69 27.52
C SER A 456 -22.92 14.44 26.74
N GLU A 457 -23.58 15.51 26.30
CA GLU A 457 -24.84 15.46 25.54
C GLU A 457 -24.61 15.04 24.08
N VAL A 458 -23.54 15.55 23.44
CA VAL A 458 -23.14 15.13 22.08
C VAL A 458 -22.68 13.68 22.05
N ARG A 459 -22.00 13.21 23.11
CA ARG A 459 -21.57 11.82 23.23
C ARG A 459 -22.77 10.88 23.43
N MET A 460 -23.73 11.27 24.28
CA MET A 460 -24.99 10.55 24.42
C MET A 460 -25.83 10.55 23.13
N SER A 461 -25.79 11.61 22.32
CA SER A 461 -26.53 11.66 21.05
C SER A 461 -25.88 10.78 19.96
N ARG A 462 -24.54 10.69 19.92
CA ARG A 462 -23.80 9.80 19.03
C ARG A 462 -23.97 8.33 19.40
N GLU A 463 -23.93 8.01 20.69
CA GLU A 463 -24.19 6.65 21.20
C GLU A 463 -25.65 6.24 20.96
N ARG A 464 -26.63 7.12 21.21
CA ARG A 464 -28.04 6.86 20.87
C ARG A 464 -28.26 6.67 19.37
N SER A 465 -27.60 7.45 18.53
CA SER A 465 -27.72 7.33 17.07
C SER A 465 -27.06 6.05 16.52
N ALA A 466 -25.98 5.56 17.17
CA ALA A 466 -25.36 4.27 16.85
C ALA A 466 -26.24 3.09 17.28
N VAL A 467 -26.90 3.17 18.44
CA VAL A 467 -27.84 2.15 18.93
C VAL A 467 -29.11 2.10 18.09
N ILE A 468 -29.69 3.25 17.72
CA ILE A 468 -30.89 3.31 16.86
C ILE A 468 -30.60 2.74 15.45
N LYS A 469 -29.39 2.96 14.91
CA LYS A 469 -28.99 2.37 13.63
C LYS A 469 -28.75 0.85 13.71
N MET A 470 -28.36 0.32 14.88
CA MET A 470 -28.26 -1.13 15.09
C MET A 470 -29.65 -1.78 15.21
N GLU A 471 -30.61 -1.14 15.87
CA GLU A 471 -31.98 -1.66 16.04
C GLU A 471 -32.81 -1.59 14.75
N GLN A 472 -32.57 -0.60 13.88
CA GLN A 472 -33.25 -0.51 12.58
C GLN A 472 -32.68 -1.46 11.50
N GLY A 473 -31.55 -2.13 11.77
CA GLY A 473 -30.97 -3.14 10.87
C GLY A 473 -31.35 -4.60 11.20
N SER A 474 -32.14 -4.82 12.26
CA SER A 474 -32.52 -6.15 12.74
C SER A 474 -34.02 -6.49 12.64
N ASN A 475 -34.80 -5.75 11.85
CA ASN A 475 -36.21 -6.05 11.57
C ASN A 475 -36.45 -6.32 10.09
#